data_AF-A0A956EGG5-F1
#
_entry.id   AF-A0A956EGG5-F1
#
_cell.length_a   1.000
_cell.length_b   1.000
_cell.length_c   1.000
_cell.angle_alpha   90.00
_cell.angle_beta   90.00
_cell.angle_gamma   90.00
#
_symmetry.space_group_name_H-M   'P 1'
#
loop_
_entity.id
_entity.type
_entity.pdbx_description
1 polymer ?
#
loop_
_entity_poly.entity_id
_entity_poly.type
_entity_poly.pdbx_seq_one_letter_code
_entity_poly.pdbx_strand_id
1 'polypeptide(L)'
;MIELAVIVAAVGYGAYRLVRAQAEARRYLEEGQGEAPLELDHLTPPLKRLALETRTLRISLESPIRALRELGRADIARTQEDIDAVDHALMEATRAVGEWLREVDALAEIDRQRLEDVGGSPEPVRAALIAEHGAFERGRFRVEGRPNLDVRLGQVASELARIEAALQVRSRIYR
;
A
#
# COMPACT_ATOMS: atom_id res chain seq x y z
N MET A 1 -14.91 -31.98 -6.46
CA MET A 1 -13.62 -31.68 -5.77
C MET A 1 -13.08 -30.28 -6.12
N ILE A 2 -13.94 -29.28 -6.37
CA ILE A 2 -13.51 -27.91 -6.73
C ILE A 2 -13.88 -26.90 -5.62
N GLU A 3 -14.83 -27.25 -4.73
CA GLU A 3 -15.30 -26.34 -3.68
C GLU A 3 -14.37 -26.22 -2.45
N LEU A 4 -13.43 -27.15 -2.26
CA LEU A 4 -12.50 -27.12 -1.12
C LEU A 4 -11.34 -26.14 -1.30
N ALA A 5 -10.97 -25.78 -2.54
CA ALA A 5 -9.84 -24.89 -2.81
C ALA A 5 -10.14 -23.42 -2.46
N VAL A 6 -11.40 -22.99 -2.62
CA VAL A 6 -11.82 -21.60 -2.35
C VAL A 6 -11.85 -21.31 -0.85
N ILE A 7 -12.19 -22.32 -0.03
CA ILE A 7 -12.28 -22.18 1.43
C ILE A 7 -10.89 -22.07 2.06
N VAL A 8 -9.88 -22.79 1.54
CA VAL A 8 -8.49 -22.70 2.04
C VAL A 8 -7.87 -21.35 1.72
N ALA A 9 -8.17 -20.75 0.56
CA ALA A 9 -7.74 -19.39 0.23
C ALA A 9 -8.39 -18.33 1.14
N ALA A 10 -9.66 -18.50 1.51
CA ALA A 10 -10.35 -17.60 2.43
C ALA A 10 -9.86 -17.72 3.90
N VAL A 11 -9.42 -18.91 4.32
CA VAL A 11 -8.82 -19.12 5.66
C VAL A 11 -7.41 -18.51 5.74
N GLY A 12 -6.63 -18.54 4.66
CA GLY A 12 -5.35 -17.82 4.58
C GLY A 12 -5.50 -16.30 4.72
N TYR A 13 -6.56 -15.74 4.13
CA TYR A 13 -6.89 -14.30 4.19
C TYR A 13 -7.27 -13.82 5.60
N GLY A 14 -7.98 -14.65 6.38
CA GLY A 14 -8.36 -14.32 7.77
C GLY A 14 -7.24 -14.48 8.79
N ALA A 15 -6.43 -15.54 8.67
CA ALA A 15 -5.35 -15.83 9.61
C ALA A 15 -4.18 -14.82 9.49
N TYR A 16 -3.87 -14.36 8.27
CA TYR A 16 -2.82 -13.37 8.04
C TYR A 16 -3.17 -11.99 8.62
N ARG A 17 -4.45 -11.54 8.54
CA ARG A 17 -4.88 -10.31 9.24
C ARG A 17 -4.76 -10.45 10.76
N LEU A 18 -5.10 -11.61 11.32
CA LEU A 18 -5.14 -11.79 12.77
C LEU A 18 -3.73 -11.89 13.38
N VAL A 19 -2.80 -12.58 12.72
CA VAL A 19 -1.41 -12.67 13.15
C VAL A 19 -0.68 -11.32 12.99
N ARG A 20 -1.00 -10.55 11.94
CA ARG A 20 -0.41 -9.23 11.72
C ARG A 20 -0.93 -8.16 12.69
N ALA A 21 -2.23 -8.17 13.00
CA ALA A 21 -2.80 -7.30 14.04
C ALA A 21 -2.15 -7.51 15.42
N GLN A 22 -1.75 -8.74 15.76
CA GLN A 22 -1.05 -9.02 17.03
C GLN A 22 0.44 -8.65 17.02
N ALA A 23 1.11 -8.74 15.88
CA ALA A 23 2.50 -8.31 15.74
C ALA A 23 2.62 -6.77 15.72
N GLU A 24 1.67 -6.09 15.07
CA GLU A 24 1.55 -4.63 15.07
C GLU A 24 1.17 -4.11 16.47
N ALA A 25 0.19 -4.72 17.15
CA ALA A 25 -0.18 -4.31 18.52
C ALA A 25 0.99 -4.41 19.53
N ARG A 26 1.93 -5.34 19.33
CA ARG A 26 3.16 -5.41 20.15
C ARG A 26 4.18 -4.34 19.79
N ARG A 27 4.36 -4.03 18.50
CA ARG A 27 5.23 -2.92 18.06
C ARG A 27 4.69 -1.54 18.48
N TYR A 28 3.37 -1.34 18.44
CA TYR A 28 2.72 -0.10 18.89
C TYR A 28 2.87 0.17 20.40
N LEU A 29 3.15 -0.85 21.21
CA LEU A 29 3.39 -0.69 22.64
C LEU A 29 4.87 -0.47 22.98
N GLU A 30 5.79 -0.92 22.13
CA GLU A 30 7.24 -0.80 22.35
C GLU A 30 7.82 0.50 21.73
N GLU A 31 7.23 1.00 20.64
CA GLU A 31 7.59 2.26 19.98
C GLU A 31 6.49 3.31 20.22
N GLY A 32 6.58 4.04 21.32
CA GLY A 32 5.68 5.15 21.69
C GLY A 32 5.76 6.37 20.78
N GLN A 33 5.51 6.21 19.48
CA GLN A 33 5.30 7.25 18.45
C GLN A 33 4.29 6.78 17.38
N GLY A 34 3.19 6.15 17.79
CA GLY A 34 2.11 5.78 16.87
C GLY A 34 1.53 7.01 16.18
N GLU A 35 1.45 7.01 14.85
CA GLU A 35 0.82 8.07 14.06
C GLU A 35 -0.55 8.43 14.64
N ALA A 36 -0.88 9.73 14.64
CA ALA A 36 -2.13 10.22 15.19
C ALA A 36 -3.34 9.50 14.55
N PRO A 37 -4.41 9.23 15.32
CA PRO A 37 -5.64 8.67 14.78
C PRO A 37 -6.17 9.50 13.60
N LEU A 38 -6.67 8.83 12.55
CA LEU A 38 -7.25 9.51 11.40
C LEU A 38 -8.55 10.23 11.78
N GLU A 39 -8.69 11.50 11.40
CA GLU A 39 -9.93 12.25 11.57
C GLU A 39 -10.94 11.98 10.44
N LEU A 40 -11.69 10.88 10.52
CA LEU A 40 -12.53 10.41 9.40
C LEU A 40 -14.04 10.62 9.61
N ASP A 41 -14.47 11.25 10.70
CA ASP A 41 -15.89 11.29 11.08
C ASP A 41 -16.81 11.90 10.02
N HIS A 42 -16.27 12.79 9.22
CA HIS A 42 -16.96 13.52 8.16
C HIS A 42 -17.14 12.71 6.86
N LEU A 43 -16.46 11.57 6.72
CA LEU A 43 -16.52 10.71 5.53
C LEU A 43 -17.65 9.68 5.61
N THR A 44 -18.07 9.20 4.43
CA THR A 44 -18.96 8.04 4.31
C THR A 44 -18.21 6.75 4.73
N PRO A 45 -18.91 5.69 5.19
CA PRO A 45 -18.26 4.45 5.60
C PRO A 45 -17.31 3.83 4.55
N PRO A 46 -17.62 3.84 3.23
CA PRO A 46 -16.69 3.39 2.20
C PRO A 46 -15.38 4.20 2.16
N LEU A 47 -15.48 5.53 2.22
CA LEU A 47 -14.30 6.42 2.22
C LEU A 47 -13.49 6.33 3.52
N LYS A 48 -14.13 6.09 4.67
CA LYS A 48 -13.42 5.80 5.93
C LYS A 48 -12.57 4.54 5.81
N ARG A 49 -13.14 3.48 5.21
CA ARG A 49 -12.42 2.23 4.96
C ARG A 49 -11.25 2.48 4.00
N LEU A 50 -11.50 3.17 2.90
CA LEU A 50 -10.45 3.49 1.93
C LEU A 50 -9.30 4.27 2.58
N ALA A 51 -9.58 5.24 3.45
CA ALA A 51 -8.54 5.99 4.16
C ALA A 51 -7.68 5.08 5.06
N LEU A 52 -8.31 4.15 5.78
CA LEU A 52 -7.61 3.17 6.63
C LEU A 52 -6.77 2.20 5.79
N GLU A 53 -7.31 1.70 4.69
CA GLU A 53 -6.59 0.80 3.77
C GLU A 53 -5.44 1.55 3.05
N THR A 54 -5.62 2.84 2.74
CA THR A 54 -4.57 3.72 2.20
C THR A 54 -3.40 3.85 3.18
N ARG A 55 -3.69 4.13 4.47
CA ARG A 55 -2.66 4.17 5.52
C ARG A 55 -1.96 2.81 5.67
N THR A 56 -2.73 1.73 5.71
CA THR A 56 -2.21 0.36 5.85
C THR A 56 -1.28 0.01 4.69
N LEU A 57 -1.68 0.34 3.46
CA LEU A 57 -0.86 0.15 2.28
C LEU A 57 0.42 0.98 2.35
N ARG A 58 0.32 2.28 2.66
CA ARG A 58 1.50 3.16 2.79
C ARG A 58 2.53 2.59 3.77
N ILE A 59 2.09 2.20 4.97
CA ILE A 59 2.96 1.59 5.98
C ILE A 59 3.54 0.27 5.47
N SER A 60 2.72 -0.57 4.80
CA SER A 60 3.19 -1.85 4.27
C SER A 60 4.29 -1.72 3.22
N LEU A 61 4.31 -0.62 2.46
CA LEU A 61 5.33 -0.33 1.44
C LEU A 61 6.70 0.06 2.04
N GLU A 62 6.78 0.44 3.32
CA GLU A 62 8.06 0.79 3.94
C GLU A 62 9.04 -0.38 3.96
N SER A 63 8.54 -1.59 4.19
CA SER A 63 9.34 -2.82 4.22
C SER A 63 10.01 -3.13 2.86
N PRO A 64 9.28 -3.27 1.74
CA PRO A 64 9.90 -3.51 0.44
C PRO A 64 10.79 -2.33 -0.01
N ILE A 65 10.44 -1.07 0.30
CA ILE A 65 11.32 0.07 0.03
C ILE A 65 12.66 -0.07 0.76
N ARG A 66 12.62 -0.44 2.05
CA ARG A 66 13.83 -0.66 2.86
C ARG A 66 14.66 -1.81 2.31
N ALA A 67 14.04 -2.93 1.99
CA ALA A 67 14.71 -4.09 1.42
C ALA A 67 15.40 -3.77 0.09
N LEU A 68 14.76 -2.99 -0.79
CA LEU A 68 15.35 -2.51 -2.04
C LEU A 68 16.53 -1.55 -1.82
N ARG A 69 16.45 -0.65 -0.83
CA ARG A 69 17.57 0.24 -0.47
C ARG A 69 18.77 -0.57 0.04
N GLU A 70 18.52 -1.61 0.82
CA GLU A 70 19.55 -2.53 1.30
C GLU A 70 20.14 -3.36 0.17
N LEU A 71 19.34 -3.77 -0.80
CA LEU A 71 19.81 -4.42 -2.04
C LEU A 71 20.72 -3.49 -2.86
N GLY A 72 20.42 -2.19 -2.90
CA GLY A 72 21.20 -1.19 -3.63
C GLY A 72 22.57 -0.87 -3.03
N ARG A 73 22.78 -1.15 -1.74
CA ARG A 73 24.06 -0.94 -1.04
C ARG A 73 24.97 -2.15 -1.29
N ALA A 74 26.00 -1.96 -2.11
CA ALA A 74 26.78 -3.01 -2.76
C ALA A 74 27.77 -3.82 -1.88
N ASP A 75 27.75 -3.69 -0.55
CA ASP A 75 28.84 -4.19 0.31
C ASP A 75 28.52 -5.45 1.12
N ILE A 76 27.36 -6.07 0.95
CA ILE A 76 26.98 -7.24 1.74
C ILE A 76 26.80 -8.44 0.83
N ALA A 77 27.53 -9.53 1.09
CA ALA A 77 27.28 -10.83 0.49
C ALA A 77 25.84 -11.26 0.85
N ARG A 78 24.93 -11.13 -0.10
CA ARG A 78 23.52 -11.52 0.07
C ARG A 78 23.37 -13.01 -0.15
N THR A 79 22.56 -13.63 0.69
CA THR A 79 22.14 -15.01 0.52
C THR A 79 21.02 -15.12 -0.51
N GLN A 80 20.76 -16.33 -1.01
CA GLN A 80 19.59 -16.57 -1.85
C GLN A 80 18.28 -16.28 -1.09
N GLU A 81 18.25 -16.56 0.22
CA GLU A 81 17.11 -16.29 1.09
C GLU A 81 16.79 -14.80 1.17
N ASP A 82 17.81 -13.93 1.24
CA ASP A 82 17.62 -12.47 1.21
C ASP A 82 16.97 -12.01 -0.10
N ILE A 83 17.38 -12.62 -1.22
CA ILE A 83 16.86 -12.30 -2.55
C ILE A 83 15.39 -12.75 -2.65
N ASP A 84 15.08 -13.97 -2.21
CA ASP A 84 13.73 -14.52 -2.24
C ASP A 84 12.79 -13.69 -1.33
N ALA A 85 13.29 -13.21 -0.19
CA ALA A 85 12.55 -12.33 0.70
C ALA A 85 12.21 -10.98 0.04
N VAL A 86 13.15 -10.39 -0.72
CA VAL A 86 12.88 -9.18 -1.52
C VAL A 86 11.82 -9.45 -2.58
N ASP A 87 11.97 -10.52 -3.35
CA ASP A 87 11.03 -10.86 -4.43
C ASP A 87 9.62 -11.12 -3.87
N HIS A 88 9.52 -11.81 -2.72
CA HIS A 88 8.25 -11.98 -2.01
C HIS A 88 7.64 -10.64 -1.55
N ALA A 89 8.43 -9.75 -0.96
CA ALA A 89 7.95 -8.45 -0.50
C ALA A 89 7.43 -7.57 -1.66
N LEU A 90 8.06 -7.65 -2.84
CA LEU A 90 7.61 -6.93 -4.04
C LEU A 90 6.32 -7.52 -4.63
N MET A 91 6.18 -8.85 -4.59
CA MET A 91 4.94 -9.52 -4.99
C MET A 91 3.77 -9.08 -4.08
N GLU A 92 3.99 -9.06 -2.78
CA GLU A 92 2.99 -8.60 -1.81
C GLU A 92 2.64 -7.12 -1.99
N ALA A 93 3.64 -6.27 -2.25
CA ALA A 93 3.42 -4.86 -2.56
C ALA A 93 2.56 -4.69 -3.83
N THR A 94 2.86 -5.45 -4.89
CA THR A 94 2.10 -5.45 -6.14
C THR A 94 0.65 -5.84 -5.89
N ARG A 95 0.44 -6.94 -5.15
CA ARG A 95 -0.89 -7.44 -4.80
C ARG A 95 -1.68 -6.40 -4.01
N ALA A 96 -1.06 -5.81 -2.98
CA ALA A 96 -1.71 -4.84 -2.10
C ALA A 96 -2.08 -3.54 -2.84
N VAL A 97 -1.20 -3.02 -3.72
CA VAL A 97 -1.53 -1.86 -4.58
C VAL A 97 -2.67 -2.21 -5.54
N GLY A 98 -2.64 -3.39 -6.15
CA GLY A 98 -3.72 -3.85 -7.04
C GLY A 98 -5.06 -4.03 -6.33
N GLU A 99 -5.05 -4.51 -5.07
CA GLU A 99 -6.25 -4.61 -4.24
C GLU A 99 -6.82 -3.24 -3.91
N TRP A 100 -5.99 -2.32 -3.45
CA TRP A 100 -6.40 -0.94 -3.17
C TRP A 100 -7.00 -0.25 -4.41
N LEU A 101 -6.38 -0.41 -5.60
CA LEU A 101 -6.94 0.11 -6.85
C LEU A 101 -8.33 -0.47 -7.16
N ARG A 102 -8.53 -1.78 -6.93
CA ARG A 102 -9.85 -2.41 -7.09
C ARG A 102 -10.88 -1.89 -6.08
N GLU A 103 -10.48 -1.59 -4.85
CA GLU A 103 -11.37 -0.98 -3.86
C GLU A 103 -11.80 0.44 -4.28
N VAL A 104 -10.87 1.23 -4.86
CA VAL A 104 -11.20 2.53 -5.43
C VAL A 104 -12.14 2.39 -6.63
N ASP A 105 -11.88 1.44 -7.54
CA ASP A 105 -12.72 1.18 -8.71
C ASP A 105 -14.13 0.69 -8.30
N ALA A 106 -14.25 0.02 -7.15
CA ALA A 106 -15.52 -0.47 -6.59
C ALA A 106 -16.32 0.60 -5.83
N LEU A 107 -15.79 1.81 -5.64
CA LEU A 107 -16.54 2.90 -5.03
C LEU A 107 -17.77 3.28 -5.87
N ALA A 108 -18.85 3.62 -5.19
CA ALA A 108 -20.01 4.25 -5.82
C ALA A 108 -19.60 5.60 -6.43
N GLU A 109 -20.28 6.02 -7.50
CA GLU A 109 -19.96 7.26 -8.23
C GLU A 109 -19.86 8.49 -7.30
N ILE A 110 -20.77 8.59 -6.33
CA ILE A 110 -20.79 9.70 -5.36
C ILE A 110 -19.55 9.74 -4.47
N ASP A 111 -19.01 8.58 -4.07
CA ASP A 111 -17.81 8.50 -3.25
C ASP A 111 -16.56 8.74 -4.10
N ARG A 112 -16.57 8.32 -5.37
CA ARG A 112 -15.48 8.61 -6.33
C ARG A 112 -15.39 10.11 -6.61
N GLN A 113 -16.51 10.76 -6.90
CA GLN A 113 -16.55 12.21 -7.09
C GLN A 113 -16.04 12.93 -5.84
N ARG A 114 -16.47 12.49 -4.65
CA ARG A 114 -16.01 13.08 -3.39
C ARG A 114 -14.51 12.89 -3.16
N LEU A 115 -13.96 11.72 -3.53
CA LEU A 115 -12.52 11.45 -3.48
C LEU A 115 -11.76 12.40 -4.42
N GLU A 116 -12.27 12.65 -5.63
CA GLU A 116 -11.69 13.60 -6.59
C GLU A 116 -11.78 15.05 -6.09
N ASP A 117 -12.91 15.45 -5.50
CA ASP A 117 -13.14 16.81 -4.98
C ASP A 117 -12.14 17.19 -3.86
N VAL A 118 -11.71 16.21 -3.07
CA VAL A 118 -10.67 16.42 -2.03
C VAL A 118 -9.25 16.29 -2.58
N GLY A 119 -9.09 16.00 -3.88
CA GLY A 119 -7.78 15.83 -4.54
C GLY A 119 -7.16 14.44 -4.33
N GLY A 120 -7.95 13.44 -3.92
CA GLY A 120 -7.51 12.07 -3.64
C GLY A 120 -7.44 11.16 -4.86
N SER A 121 -7.08 11.67 -6.04
CA SER A 121 -7.09 10.88 -7.28
C SER A 121 -6.17 9.65 -7.20
N PRO A 122 -6.65 8.44 -7.59
CA PRO A 122 -5.84 7.23 -7.62
C PRO A 122 -4.92 7.12 -8.85
N GLU A 123 -5.10 7.99 -9.84
CA GLU A 123 -4.43 7.87 -11.14
C GLU A 123 -2.89 7.91 -11.08
N PRO A 124 -2.24 8.72 -10.21
CA PRO A 124 -0.79 8.65 -10.05
C PRO A 124 -0.30 7.26 -9.60
N VAL A 125 -1.03 6.60 -8.70
CA VAL A 125 -0.71 5.24 -8.23
C VAL A 125 -0.94 4.22 -9.34
N ARG A 126 -2.04 4.34 -10.07
CA ARG A 126 -2.35 3.49 -11.23
C ARG A 126 -1.28 3.61 -12.32
N ALA A 127 -0.91 4.84 -12.67
CA ALA A 127 0.11 5.13 -13.67
C ALA A 127 1.48 4.56 -13.27
N ALA A 128 1.84 4.63 -11.98
CA ALA A 128 3.06 4.02 -11.47
C ALA A 128 3.06 2.49 -11.67
N LEU A 129 1.96 1.81 -11.36
CA LEU A 129 1.85 0.36 -11.57
C LEU A 129 1.91 -0.01 -13.07
N ILE A 130 1.27 0.77 -13.94
CA ILE A 130 1.33 0.59 -15.40
C ILE A 130 2.76 0.79 -15.92
N ALA A 131 3.49 1.79 -15.42
CA ALA A 131 4.89 2.05 -15.78
C ALA A 131 5.85 0.93 -15.33
N GLU A 132 5.41 0.08 -14.41
CA GLU A 132 6.05 -1.16 -14.01
C GLU A 132 5.37 -2.39 -14.65
N HIS A 133 4.66 -2.23 -15.77
CA HIS A 133 3.99 -3.32 -16.49
C HIS A 133 3.08 -4.20 -15.61
N GLY A 134 2.46 -3.62 -14.59
CA GLY A 134 1.55 -4.31 -13.69
C GLY A 134 2.19 -4.98 -12.46
N ALA A 135 3.52 -4.98 -12.32
CA ALA A 135 4.19 -5.59 -11.17
C ALA A 135 5.54 -4.94 -10.82
N PHE A 136 5.79 -4.79 -9.51
CA PHE A 136 7.11 -4.42 -9.02
C PHE A 136 8.01 -5.65 -9.03
N GLU A 137 9.14 -5.56 -9.75
CA GLU A 137 10.07 -6.68 -9.91
C GLU A 137 11.49 -6.24 -9.63
N ARG A 138 12.24 -7.02 -8.85
CA ARG A 138 13.65 -6.76 -8.57
C ARG A 138 14.51 -6.70 -9.84
N GLY A 139 14.15 -7.47 -10.87
CA GLY A 139 14.81 -7.42 -12.18
C GLY A 139 14.80 -6.02 -12.82
N ARG A 140 13.89 -5.14 -12.38
CA ARG A 140 13.76 -3.74 -12.83
C ARG A 140 14.23 -2.75 -11.77
N PHE A 141 15.01 -3.20 -10.80
CA PHE A 141 15.56 -2.36 -9.75
C PHE A 141 16.33 -1.15 -10.32
N ARG A 142 17.16 -1.40 -11.34
CA ARG A 142 17.85 -0.36 -12.13
C ARG A 142 17.39 -0.45 -13.58
N VAL A 143 16.85 0.65 -14.08
CA VAL A 143 16.49 0.83 -15.49
C VAL A 143 17.13 2.13 -15.95
N GLU A 144 17.82 2.10 -17.08
CA GLU A 144 18.50 3.28 -17.61
C GLU A 144 17.52 4.45 -17.82
N GLY A 145 17.93 5.65 -17.41
CA GLY A 145 17.10 6.86 -17.52
C GLY A 145 15.93 6.94 -16.53
N ARG A 146 15.76 5.98 -15.61
CA ARG A 146 14.72 5.99 -14.57
C ARG A 146 15.34 5.97 -13.16
N PRO A 147 14.68 6.57 -12.15
CA PRO A 147 15.06 6.38 -10.76
C PRO A 147 15.03 4.89 -10.38
N ASN A 148 15.83 4.48 -9.39
CA ASN A 148 15.80 3.11 -8.87
C ASN A 148 14.41 2.75 -8.33
N LEU A 149 14.07 1.46 -8.34
CA LEU A 149 12.75 0.98 -7.92
C LEU A 149 12.38 1.38 -6.49
N ASP A 150 13.34 1.52 -5.57
CA ASP A 150 13.05 2.00 -4.21
C ASP A 150 12.54 3.45 -4.20
N VAL A 151 13.08 4.30 -5.07
CA VAL A 151 12.63 5.68 -5.25
C VAL A 151 11.25 5.70 -5.91
N ARG A 152 11.03 4.86 -6.94
CA ARG A 152 9.74 4.78 -7.64
C ARG A 152 8.64 4.25 -6.72
N LEU A 153 8.92 3.24 -5.91
CA LEU A 153 7.99 2.72 -4.90
C LEU A 153 7.77 3.74 -3.77
N GLY A 154 8.79 4.50 -3.40
CA GLY A 154 8.67 5.64 -2.47
C GLY A 154 7.77 6.76 -3.01
N GLN A 155 7.73 6.99 -4.32
CA GLN A 155 6.77 7.92 -4.93
C GLN A 155 5.34 7.40 -4.75
N VAL A 156 5.08 6.10 -4.99
CA VAL A 156 3.76 5.49 -4.71
C VAL A 156 3.36 5.68 -3.25
N ALA A 157 4.24 5.42 -2.30
CA ALA A 157 3.96 5.64 -0.88
C ALA A 157 3.67 7.12 -0.56
N SER A 158 4.34 8.05 -1.23
CA SER A 158 4.10 9.49 -1.09
C SER A 158 2.74 9.89 -1.66
N GLU A 159 2.32 9.32 -2.79
CA GLU A 159 0.99 9.53 -3.35
C GLU A 159 -0.10 9.05 -2.38
N LEU A 160 0.07 7.85 -1.82
CA LEU A 160 -0.86 7.31 -0.82
C LEU A 160 -0.92 8.23 0.42
N ALA A 161 0.20 8.78 0.86
CA ALA A 161 0.23 9.76 1.95
C ALA A 161 -0.56 11.03 1.61
N ARG A 162 -0.47 11.52 0.37
CA ARG A 162 -1.26 12.68 -0.10
C ARG A 162 -2.75 12.37 -0.11
N ILE A 163 -3.15 11.18 -0.59
CA ILE A 163 -4.55 10.74 -0.61
C ILE A 163 -5.08 10.59 0.83
N GLU A 164 -4.30 9.97 1.72
CA GLU A 164 -4.63 9.86 3.14
C GLU A 164 -4.84 11.23 3.79
N ALA A 165 -3.97 12.20 3.50
CA ALA A 165 -4.09 13.56 4.00
C ALA A 165 -5.33 14.28 3.43
N ALA A 166 -5.58 14.14 2.13
CA ALA A 166 -6.75 14.70 1.46
C ALA A 166 -8.06 14.21 2.08
N LEU A 167 -8.16 12.90 2.36
CA LEU A 167 -9.32 12.28 3.01
C LEU A 167 -9.55 12.76 4.44
N GLN A 168 -8.52 13.29 5.11
CA GLN A 168 -8.67 13.86 6.46
C GLN A 168 -9.11 15.32 6.46
N VAL A 169 -9.01 16.02 5.33
CA VAL A 169 -9.46 17.41 5.23
C VAL A 169 -10.98 17.44 5.27
N ARG A 170 -11.53 18.00 6.35
CA ARG A 170 -12.95 18.40 6.39
C ARG A 170 -13.16 19.48 5.34
N SER A 171 -13.71 19.12 4.18
CA SER A 171 -14.11 20.10 3.18
C SER A 171 -15.10 21.08 3.84
N ARG A 172 -14.65 22.31 4.06
CA ARG A 172 -15.54 23.42 4.37
C ARG A 172 -16.34 23.69 3.11
N ILE A 173 -17.46 23.02 2.96
CA ILE A 173 -18.49 23.42 2.01
C ILE A 173 -19.00 24.78 2.51
N TYR A 174 -18.37 25.86 2.04
CA TYR A 174 -18.99 27.18 2.10
C TYR A 174 -20.18 27.17 1.15
N ARG A 175 -21.28 27.71 1.67
CA ARG A 175 -22.55 28.01 1.00
C ARG A 175 -22.39 28.63 -0.38
#